data_AF-A0A8H5IV55-F1
#
_entry.id   AF-A0A8H5IV55-F1
#
_cell.length_a   1.000
_cell.length_b   1.000
_cell.length_c   1.000
_cell.angle_alpha   90.00
_cell.angle_beta   90.00
_cell.angle_gamma   90.00
#
_symmetry.space_group_name_H-M   'P 1'
#
loop_
_entity.id
_entity.type
_entity.pdbx_description
1 polymer ?
#
loop_
_entity_poly.entity_id
_entity_poly.type
_entity_poly.pdbx_seq_one_letter_code
_entity_poly.pdbx_strand_id
1 'polypeptide(L)'
;MHSSEIPSNIIITHVRPSIHLPIWACVWSAVSASTAATDNFGHLITIRCLAGIAEAPLFPRVSFLLSCWYTRGELGLRMATLYSGLVVATAFSGLIAAGVFSNVDQVRGLADWRRLYIIIGSVNLLLAPCAVVLLPEFPESDTGSQKWLFTEEELRVAIQRIAIDRIPQESKRSVCWGLKRAVTVPNLSTPFAQLHQEPIAVQGSSRGVFRHSNPELTPARSLGISFWGRREVKLGPTPRNSCTATPRDTLPYAQSISFTTLITMVRASTIAAPARNSQLRMLNALRANGKPIMTFLGLPSLRTAQIVASTGVDGVIIDCEHGHISDDSMHHATAAIAAAGVSPLVRLRMTHPDLIKRALDSGAHGIVLPQVNTAQEASEVVKYSKFPPQGLRGQGSPFAGFAHNVDTATYVKTANETTIVCVQIESRQGVDNVDAICAVPGVDMVFIGPNDLALSILGYVPAKGDEPEFLDAIAKIVAAARKHGKWVARLSNSGALCKEHLDVFDTVALSYDVRAIQNWYATELKAARG
;
A
#
# COMPACT_ATOMS: atom_id res chain seq x y z
N MET A 1 9.82 6.13 -24.38
CA MET A 1 8.60 6.88 -24.72
C MET A 1 8.53 8.27 -24.07
N HIS A 2 9.26 8.56 -22.97
CA HIS A 2 9.21 9.88 -22.29
C HIS A 2 9.93 11.06 -22.98
N SER A 3 10.68 10.81 -24.05
CA SER A 3 11.46 11.86 -24.74
C SER A 3 10.60 12.91 -25.45
N SER A 4 9.33 12.61 -25.74
CA SER A 4 8.37 13.51 -26.39
C SER A 4 7.53 14.35 -25.40
N GLU A 5 7.62 14.09 -24.09
CA GLU A 5 6.90 14.87 -23.07
C GLU A 5 7.50 16.28 -22.91
N ILE A 6 8.83 16.40 -23.04
CA ILE A 6 9.54 17.68 -22.86
C ILE A 6 9.18 18.70 -23.95
N PRO A 7 9.18 18.37 -25.27
CA PRO A 7 8.68 19.28 -26.29
C PRO A 7 7.20 19.61 -26.13
N SER A 8 6.38 18.63 -25.74
CA SER A 8 4.94 18.82 -25.52
C SER A 8 4.63 19.83 -24.42
N ASN A 9 5.41 19.82 -23.33
CA ASN A 9 5.27 20.75 -22.21
C ASN A 9 5.74 22.19 -22.52
N ILE A 10 6.49 22.39 -23.60
CA ILE A 10 6.86 23.73 -24.08
C ILE A 10 5.81 24.25 -25.05
N ILE A 11 5.28 23.37 -25.92
CA ILE A 11 4.26 23.74 -26.91
C ILE A 11 2.93 24.10 -26.22
N ILE A 12 2.62 23.47 -25.09
CA ILE A 12 1.37 23.69 -24.35
C ILE A 12 1.17 25.13 -23.85
N THR A 13 2.24 25.88 -23.60
CA THR A 13 2.14 27.29 -23.16
C THR A 13 1.84 28.24 -24.31
N HIS A 14 1.89 27.76 -25.56
CA HIS A 14 1.75 28.59 -26.76
C HIS A 14 0.57 28.16 -27.65
N VAL A 15 -0.08 27.04 -27.38
CA VAL A 15 -1.17 26.51 -28.22
C VAL A 15 -2.45 26.32 -27.41
N ARG A 16 -3.58 26.66 -28.01
CA ARG A 16 -4.92 26.51 -27.43
C ARG A 16 -5.22 25.04 -27.06
N PRO A 17 -5.48 24.73 -25.77
CA PRO A 17 -5.77 23.36 -25.33
C PRO A 17 -7.00 22.75 -26.02
N SER A 18 -8.03 23.55 -26.27
CA SER A 18 -9.30 23.16 -26.91
C SER A 18 -9.14 22.66 -28.35
N ILE A 19 -8.08 23.06 -29.06
CA ILE A 19 -7.80 22.62 -30.43
C ILE A 19 -6.78 21.49 -30.41
N HIS A 20 -5.75 21.62 -29.58
CA HIS A 20 -4.62 20.71 -29.58
C HIS A 20 -4.96 19.33 -28.99
N LEU A 21 -5.76 19.27 -27.91
CA LEU A 21 -6.18 18.00 -27.31
C LEU A 21 -7.00 17.14 -28.30
N PRO A 22 -8.05 17.67 -28.96
CA PRO A 22 -8.80 16.93 -29.98
C PRO A 22 -7.96 16.49 -31.19
N ILE A 23 -7.05 17.32 -31.69
CA ILE A 23 -6.18 16.95 -32.82
C ILE A 23 -5.34 15.71 -32.47
N TRP A 24 -4.69 15.71 -31.30
CA TRP A 24 -3.90 14.56 -30.86
C TRP A 24 -4.75 13.33 -30.53
N ALA A 25 -5.97 13.51 -30.05
CA ALA A 25 -6.93 12.41 -29.90
C ALA A 25 -7.34 11.81 -31.25
N CYS A 26 -7.53 12.63 -32.30
CA CYS A 26 -7.77 12.17 -33.67
C CYS A 26 -6.55 11.42 -34.23
N VAL A 27 -5.34 11.95 -34.05
CA VAL A 27 -4.09 11.29 -34.48
C VAL A 27 -3.94 9.94 -33.78
N TRP A 28 -4.13 9.88 -32.46
CA TRP A 28 -4.09 8.63 -31.70
C TRP A 28 -5.14 7.63 -32.18
N SER A 29 -6.35 8.09 -32.48
CA SER A 29 -7.43 7.24 -32.98
C SER A 29 -7.15 6.69 -34.38
N ALA A 30 -6.59 7.51 -35.28
CA ALA A 30 -6.21 7.10 -36.63
C ALA A 30 -5.05 6.10 -36.62
N VAL A 31 -4.03 6.32 -35.79
CA VAL A 31 -2.91 5.38 -35.61
C VAL A 31 -3.39 4.09 -34.93
N SER A 32 -4.34 4.17 -34.00
CA SER A 32 -4.91 2.97 -33.39
C SER A 32 -5.72 2.14 -34.39
N ALA A 33 -6.53 2.80 -35.23
CA ALA A 33 -7.33 2.15 -36.27
C ALA A 33 -6.46 1.46 -37.33
N SER A 34 -5.29 2.01 -37.68
CA SER A 34 -4.38 1.41 -38.65
C SER A 34 -3.76 0.08 -38.19
N THR A 35 -3.86 -0.26 -36.89
CA THR A 35 -3.55 -1.60 -36.38
C THR A 35 -4.31 -2.69 -37.13
N ALA A 36 -5.55 -2.41 -37.57
CA ALA A 36 -6.38 -3.36 -38.30
C ALA A 36 -5.83 -3.72 -39.70
N ALA A 37 -4.95 -2.88 -40.28
CA ALA A 37 -4.34 -3.07 -41.59
C ALA A 37 -2.95 -3.75 -41.50
N THR A 38 -2.56 -4.26 -40.34
CA THR A 38 -1.24 -4.90 -40.16
C THR A 38 -1.26 -6.38 -40.51
N ASP A 39 -0.36 -6.75 -41.41
CA ASP A 39 -0.14 -8.14 -41.85
C ASP A 39 1.26 -8.67 -41.48
N ASN A 40 2.14 -7.82 -40.94
CA ASN A 40 3.52 -8.16 -40.58
C ASN A 40 3.86 -7.65 -39.17
N PHE A 41 4.64 -8.44 -38.42
CA PHE A 41 5.16 -8.07 -37.11
C PHE A 41 5.90 -6.72 -37.12
N GLY A 42 6.66 -6.43 -38.18
CA GLY A 42 7.34 -5.14 -38.31
C GLY A 42 6.37 -3.94 -38.36
N HIS A 43 5.22 -4.08 -39.02
CA HIS A 43 4.20 -3.04 -39.06
C HIS A 43 3.54 -2.85 -37.69
N LEU A 44 3.32 -3.94 -36.95
CA LEU A 44 2.75 -3.89 -35.61
C LEU A 44 3.64 -3.10 -34.64
N ILE A 45 4.96 -3.34 -34.66
CA ILE A 45 5.91 -2.59 -33.82
C ILE A 45 5.93 -1.10 -34.20
N THR A 46 5.97 -0.78 -35.49
CA THR A 46 5.93 0.61 -35.97
C THR A 46 4.68 1.36 -35.52
N ILE A 47 3.50 0.74 -35.64
CA ILE A 47 2.24 1.34 -35.19
C ILE A 47 2.22 1.51 -33.67
N ARG A 48 2.78 0.57 -32.90
CA ARG A 48 2.88 0.72 -31.44
C ARG A 48 3.79 1.86 -31.03
N CYS A 49 4.91 2.05 -31.72
CA CYS A 49 5.78 3.20 -31.49
C CYS A 49 5.06 4.52 -31.80
N LEU A 50 4.35 4.61 -32.94
CA LEU A 50 3.58 5.80 -33.32
C LEU A 50 2.42 6.08 -32.36
N ALA A 51 1.74 5.04 -31.87
CA ALA A 51 0.65 5.17 -30.92
C ALA A 51 1.13 5.82 -29.61
N GLY A 52 2.28 5.39 -29.08
CA GLY A 52 2.83 6.01 -27.88
C GLY A 52 3.33 7.46 -28.10
N ILE A 53 3.81 7.79 -29.30
CA ILE A 53 4.12 9.19 -29.65
C ILE A 53 2.85 10.04 -29.68
N ALA A 54 1.75 9.50 -30.20
CA ALA A 54 0.45 10.17 -30.25
C ALA A 54 -0.21 10.32 -28.86
N GLU A 55 0.07 9.39 -27.95
CA GLU A 55 -0.48 9.36 -26.58
C GLU A 55 0.28 10.27 -25.59
N ALA A 56 1.62 10.28 -25.69
CA ALA A 56 2.50 11.03 -24.79
C ALA A 56 2.05 12.48 -24.47
N PRO A 57 1.50 13.25 -25.42
CA PRO A 57 1.25 14.65 -25.18
C PRO A 57 -0.18 14.88 -24.57
N LEU A 58 -1.03 13.85 -24.46
CA LEU A 58 -2.39 13.96 -23.88
C LEU A 58 -2.38 14.24 -22.37
N PHE A 59 -1.63 13.45 -21.59
CA PHE A 59 -1.70 13.50 -20.13
C PHE A 59 -1.12 14.79 -19.51
N PRO A 60 0.08 15.26 -19.91
CA PRO A 60 0.61 16.53 -19.43
C PRO A 60 -0.31 17.71 -19.77
N ARG A 61 -1.04 17.60 -20.89
CA ARG A 61 -1.98 18.64 -21.31
C ARG A 61 -3.21 18.78 -20.45
N VAL A 62 -3.86 17.66 -20.16
CA VAL A 62 -5.04 17.70 -19.29
C VAL A 62 -4.63 18.15 -17.88
N SER A 63 -3.47 17.71 -17.40
CA SER A 63 -2.92 18.11 -16.11
C SER A 63 -2.67 19.63 -16.03
N PHE A 64 -2.08 20.22 -17.06
CA PHE A 64 -1.87 21.67 -17.13
C PHE A 64 -3.19 22.44 -17.25
N LEU A 65 -4.11 22.00 -18.09
CA LEU A 65 -5.43 22.63 -18.22
C LEU A 65 -6.17 22.63 -16.87
N LEU A 66 -6.14 21.53 -16.13
CA LEU A 66 -6.73 21.45 -14.80
C LEU A 66 -6.02 22.39 -13.80
N SER A 67 -4.70 22.56 -13.90
CA SER A 67 -3.97 23.52 -13.05
C SER A 67 -4.32 24.98 -13.30
N CYS A 68 -4.84 25.32 -14.49
CA CYS A 68 -5.34 26.66 -14.79
C CYS A 68 -6.72 26.95 -14.19
N TRP A 69 -7.50 25.91 -13.88
CA TRP A 69 -8.89 26.03 -13.43
C TRP A 69 -9.09 25.66 -11.95
N TYR A 70 -8.15 24.93 -11.34
CA TYR A 70 -8.26 24.42 -9.97
C TYR A 70 -7.04 24.74 -9.11
N THR A 71 -7.26 25.00 -7.83
CA THR A 71 -6.21 25.28 -6.84
C THR A 71 -5.42 24.03 -6.48
N ARG A 72 -4.25 24.18 -5.85
CA ARG A 72 -3.39 23.04 -5.46
C ARG A 72 -4.07 22.04 -4.54
N GLY A 73 -4.96 22.50 -3.66
CA GLY A 73 -5.74 21.64 -2.76
C GLY A 73 -6.85 20.86 -3.48
N GLU A 74 -7.38 21.39 -4.58
CA GLU A 74 -8.47 20.78 -5.35
C GLU A 74 -7.93 19.89 -6.49
N LEU A 75 -6.73 20.21 -7.01
CA LEU A 75 -6.13 19.57 -8.18
C LEU A 75 -6.00 18.06 -8.03
N GLY A 76 -5.63 17.57 -6.84
CA GLY A 76 -5.50 16.14 -6.56
C GLY A 76 -6.82 15.38 -6.76
N LEU A 77 -7.94 15.92 -6.26
CA LEU A 77 -9.26 15.31 -6.42
C LEU A 77 -9.70 15.32 -7.89
N ARG A 78 -9.44 16.42 -8.62
CA ARG A 78 -9.81 16.54 -10.04
C ARG A 78 -9.02 15.59 -10.94
N MET A 79 -7.73 15.42 -10.65
CA MET A 79 -6.91 14.39 -11.29
C MET A 79 -7.42 12.98 -10.98
N ALA A 80 -7.80 12.70 -9.74
CA ALA A 80 -8.38 11.40 -9.38
C ALA A 80 -9.69 11.10 -10.15
N THR A 81 -10.56 12.10 -10.32
CA THR A 81 -11.78 11.97 -11.15
C THR A 81 -11.46 11.75 -12.63
N LEU A 82 -10.41 12.38 -13.16
CA LEU A 82 -9.96 12.11 -14.53
C LEU A 82 -9.49 10.65 -14.67
N TYR A 83 -8.71 10.16 -13.70
CA TYR A 83 -8.19 8.78 -13.71
C TYR A 83 -9.28 7.73 -13.51
N SER A 84 -10.34 8.00 -12.76
CA SER A 84 -11.46 7.06 -12.63
C SER A 84 -12.17 6.82 -13.97
N GLY A 85 -12.15 7.79 -14.88
CA GLY A 85 -12.62 7.64 -16.26
C GLY A 85 -11.92 6.52 -17.03
N LEU A 86 -10.62 6.29 -16.78
CA LEU A 86 -9.88 5.18 -17.40
C LEU A 86 -10.39 3.81 -16.92
N VAL A 87 -10.74 3.70 -15.63
CA VAL A 87 -11.28 2.47 -15.05
C VAL A 87 -12.67 2.19 -15.64
N VAL A 88 -13.50 3.23 -15.74
CA VAL A 88 -14.82 3.14 -16.38
C VAL A 88 -14.70 2.71 -17.85
N ALA A 89 -13.81 3.35 -18.63
CA ALA A 89 -13.58 2.99 -20.02
C ALA A 89 -13.14 1.53 -20.18
N THR A 90 -12.29 1.04 -19.27
CA THR A 90 -11.84 -0.36 -19.23
C THR A 90 -12.99 -1.33 -18.92
N ALA A 91 -13.93 -0.95 -18.05
CA ALA A 91 -15.10 -1.77 -17.75
C ALA A 91 -16.04 -1.93 -18.95
N PHE A 92 -16.18 -0.89 -19.79
CA PHE A 92 -17.03 -0.93 -21.00
C PHE A 92 -16.34 -1.54 -22.23
N SER A 93 -15.01 -1.55 -22.28
CA SER A 93 -14.26 -2.09 -23.44
C SER A 93 -14.54 -3.59 -23.68
N GLY A 94 -14.69 -4.37 -22.61
CA GLY A 94 -15.04 -5.79 -22.68
C GLY A 94 -16.45 -6.05 -23.23
N LEU A 95 -17.41 -5.17 -22.92
CA LEU A 95 -18.79 -5.27 -23.45
C LEU A 95 -18.84 -4.96 -24.96
N ILE A 96 -18.06 -3.96 -25.41
CA ILE A 96 -17.91 -3.65 -26.84
C ILE A 96 -17.28 -4.83 -27.57
N ALA A 97 -16.22 -5.43 -27.01
CA ALA A 97 -15.59 -6.62 -27.57
C ALA A 97 -16.56 -7.80 -27.65
N ALA A 98 -17.33 -8.06 -26.59
CA ALA A 98 -18.34 -9.12 -26.56
C ALA A 98 -19.41 -8.94 -27.65
N GLY A 99 -19.91 -7.72 -27.85
CA GLY A 99 -20.89 -7.42 -28.90
C GLY A 99 -20.33 -7.51 -30.33
N VAL A 100 -19.02 -7.24 -30.51
CA VAL A 100 -18.33 -7.42 -31.80
C VAL A 100 -18.10 -8.90 -32.10
N PHE A 101 -17.85 -9.73 -31.07
CA PHE A 101 -17.59 -11.16 -31.21
C PHE A 101 -18.86 -12.02 -31.31
N SER A 102 -20.01 -11.55 -30.81
CA SER A 102 -21.26 -12.33 -30.83
C SER A 102 -22.02 -12.31 -32.16
N ASN A 103 -21.69 -11.39 -33.08
CA ASN A 103 -22.36 -11.25 -34.38
C ASN A 103 -21.40 -11.60 -35.53
N VAL A 104 -21.40 -12.86 -35.98
CA VAL A 104 -20.67 -13.23 -37.22
C VAL A 104 -21.46 -14.24 -38.05
N ASP A 105 -22.31 -13.72 -38.93
CA ASP A 105 -22.23 -14.15 -40.33
C ASP A 105 -21.02 -13.43 -40.96
N GLN A 106 -20.36 -14.09 -41.91
CA GLN A 106 -19.11 -13.68 -42.57
C GLN A 106 -19.26 -12.44 -43.48
N VAL A 107 -19.83 -11.33 -43.01
CA VAL A 107 -20.27 -10.23 -43.89
C VAL A 107 -19.12 -9.53 -44.62
N ARG A 108 -17.83 -9.67 -44.21
CA ARG A 108 -16.68 -9.02 -44.89
C ARG A 108 -15.33 -9.75 -44.91
N GLY A 109 -15.21 -11.01 -44.50
CA GLY A 109 -13.93 -11.76 -44.53
C GLY A 109 -12.79 -11.21 -43.64
N LEU A 110 -13.07 -10.29 -42.71
CA LEU A 110 -12.08 -9.69 -41.80
C LEU A 110 -12.14 -10.35 -40.41
N ALA A 111 -10.97 -10.64 -39.84
CA ALA A 111 -10.83 -11.16 -38.48
C ALA A 111 -11.45 -10.22 -37.42
N ASP A 112 -11.99 -10.81 -36.36
CA ASP A 112 -12.83 -10.15 -35.35
C ASP A 112 -12.09 -9.01 -34.62
N TRP A 113 -10.83 -9.23 -34.29
CA TRP A 113 -9.99 -8.23 -33.66
C TRP A 113 -9.72 -7.02 -34.58
N ARG A 114 -9.65 -7.21 -35.91
CA ARG A 114 -9.48 -6.11 -36.86
C ARG A 114 -10.73 -5.24 -36.91
N ARG A 115 -11.91 -5.86 -36.87
CA ARG A 115 -13.21 -5.17 -36.82
C ARG A 115 -13.33 -4.32 -35.56
N LEU A 116 -12.87 -4.83 -34.42
CA LEU A 116 -12.85 -4.11 -33.15
C LEU A 116 -12.03 -2.81 -33.23
N TYR A 117 -10.80 -2.87 -33.78
CA TYR A 117 -9.94 -1.69 -33.94
C TYR A 117 -10.53 -0.65 -34.91
N ILE A 118 -11.18 -1.09 -36.00
CA ILE A 118 -11.84 -0.20 -36.95
C ILE A 118 -13.03 0.51 -36.28
N ILE A 119 -13.90 -0.24 -35.59
CA ILE A 119 -15.10 0.32 -34.95
C ILE A 119 -14.71 1.34 -33.87
N ILE A 120 -13.81 0.96 -32.95
CA ILE A 120 -13.40 1.84 -31.85
C ILE A 120 -12.65 3.07 -32.39
N GLY A 121 -11.75 2.86 -33.36
CA GLY A 121 -10.99 3.95 -33.98
C GLY A 121 -11.87 4.94 -34.73
N SER A 122 -12.85 4.46 -35.51
CA SER A 122 -13.79 5.33 -36.23
C SER A 122 -14.73 6.11 -35.31
N VAL A 123 -15.25 5.48 -34.26
CA VAL A 123 -16.11 6.17 -33.28
C VAL A 123 -15.34 7.29 -32.58
N ASN A 124 -14.11 7.02 -32.13
CA ASN A 124 -13.29 8.04 -31.48
C ASN A 124 -12.89 9.16 -32.45
N LEU A 125 -12.60 8.84 -33.72
CA LEU A 125 -12.28 9.84 -34.74
C LEU A 125 -13.46 10.77 -35.04
N LEU A 126 -14.70 10.29 -34.91
CA LEU A 126 -15.92 11.09 -35.07
C LEU A 126 -16.24 11.92 -33.83
N LEU A 127 -15.99 11.40 -32.62
CA LEU A 127 -16.29 12.08 -31.36
C LEU A 127 -15.23 13.10 -30.94
N ALA A 128 -13.96 12.88 -31.28
CA ALA A 128 -12.87 13.76 -30.87
C ALA A 128 -13.05 15.22 -31.35
N PRO A 129 -13.51 15.52 -32.58
CA PRO A 129 -13.80 16.90 -33.00
C PRO A 129 -14.87 17.60 -32.16
N CYS A 130 -15.85 16.86 -31.61
CA CYS A 130 -16.86 17.44 -30.71
C CYS A 130 -16.25 17.99 -29.40
N ALA A 131 -15.09 17.45 -28.97
CA ALA A 131 -14.40 17.95 -27.78
C ALA A 131 -13.84 19.37 -27.97
N VAL A 132 -13.64 19.85 -29.21
CA VAL A 132 -13.25 21.25 -29.49
C VAL A 132 -14.30 22.24 -28.99
N VAL A 133 -15.57 21.84 -29.07
CA VAL A 133 -16.72 22.66 -28.69
C VAL A 133 -17.00 22.56 -27.18
N LEU A 134 -16.69 21.43 -26.56
CA LEU A 134 -16.98 21.19 -25.15
C LEU A 134 -15.86 21.65 -24.20
N LEU A 135 -14.59 21.53 -24.61
CA LEU A 135 -13.46 21.80 -23.72
C LEU A 135 -13.25 23.31 -23.48
N PRO A 136 -13.20 23.76 -22.21
CA PRO A 136 -12.93 25.16 -21.88
C PRO A 136 -11.48 25.53 -22.23
N GLU A 137 -11.28 26.77 -22.66
CA GLU A 137 -9.97 27.36 -22.84
C GLU A 137 -9.43 27.91 -21.51
N PHE A 138 -8.35 28.71 -21.54
CA PHE A 138 -7.85 29.36 -20.33
C PHE A 138 -8.91 30.32 -19.75
N PRO A 139 -9.00 30.48 -18.41
CA PRO A 139 -9.95 31.41 -17.79
C PRO A 139 -9.80 32.85 -18.29
N GLU A 140 -8.57 33.24 -18.64
CA GLU A 140 -8.22 34.57 -19.16
C GLU A 140 -8.43 34.72 -20.67
N SER A 141 -8.75 33.63 -21.40
CA SER A 141 -8.87 33.67 -22.85
C SER A 141 -10.22 34.23 -23.30
N ASP A 142 -10.16 35.07 -24.33
CA ASP A 142 -11.34 35.66 -24.96
C ASP A 142 -12.13 34.71 -25.87
N THR A 143 -11.60 33.52 -26.13
CA THR A 143 -12.21 32.50 -26.99
C THR A 143 -12.39 31.20 -26.22
N GLY A 144 -13.49 30.47 -26.48
CA GLY A 144 -13.70 29.11 -25.95
C GLY A 144 -15.06 28.89 -25.29
N SER A 145 -15.35 27.64 -24.93
CA SER A 145 -16.63 27.22 -24.36
C SER A 145 -16.90 27.82 -22.98
N GLN A 146 -15.87 28.27 -22.26
CA GLN A 146 -16.00 28.92 -20.96
C GLN A 146 -16.89 30.17 -20.98
N LYS A 147 -16.97 30.88 -22.12
CA LYS A 147 -17.82 32.07 -22.26
C LYS A 147 -19.31 31.76 -22.37
N TRP A 148 -19.70 30.56 -22.81
CA TRP A 148 -21.10 30.12 -22.73
C TRP A 148 -21.41 29.42 -21.41
N LEU A 149 -20.38 28.90 -20.72
CA LEU A 149 -20.53 27.97 -19.59
C LEU A 149 -20.59 28.72 -18.27
N PHE A 150 -19.91 29.88 -18.22
CA PHE A 150 -19.78 30.71 -17.04
C PHE A 150 -20.13 32.16 -17.37
N THR A 151 -20.70 32.85 -16.39
CA THR A 151 -20.88 34.30 -16.43
C THR A 151 -19.55 35.03 -16.27
N GLU A 152 -19.50 36.28 -16.70
CA GLU A 152 -18.29 37.10 -16.64
C GLU A 152 -17.82 37.34 -15.19
N GLU A 153 -18.76 37.36 -14.23
CA GLU A 153 -18.45 37.45 -12.80
C GLU A 153 -17.83 36.16 -12.25
N GLU A 154 -18.35 34.99 -12.63
CA GLU A 154 -17.80 33.69 -12.24
C GLU A 154 -16.37 33.48 -12.78
N LEU A 155 -16.11 33.91 -14.02
CA LEU A 155 -14.77 33.86 -14.61
C LEU A 155 -13.78 34.75 -13.86
N ARG A 156 -14.19 35.97 -13.46
CA ARG A 156 -13.33 36.86 -12.63
C ARG A 156 -13.00 36.24 -11.29
N VAL A 157 -13.97 35.60 -10.64
CA VAL A 157 -13.76 34.89 -9.37
C VAL A 157 -12.81 33.71 -9.57
N ALA A 158 -12.95 32.94 -10.65
CA ALA A 158 -12.05 31.83 -10.96
C ALA A 158 -10.59 32.31 -11.15
N ILE A 159 -10.37 33.38 -11.91
CA ILE A 159 -9.04 33.96 -12.12
C ILE A 159 -8.42 34.43 -10.79
N GLN A 160 -9.20 35.16 -9.97
CA GLN A 160 -8.73 35.66 -8.67
C GLN A 160 -8.35 34.52 -7.72
N ARG A 161 -9.15 33.43 -7.68
CA ARG A 161 -8.86 32.26 -6.85
C ARG A 161 -7.50 31.62 -7.20
N ILE A 162 -7.21 31.48 -8.49
CA ILE A 162 -5.94 30.93 -8.96
C ILE A 162 -4.77 31.90 -8.72
N ALA A 163 -5.00 33.20 -8.85
CA ALA A 163 -3.98 34.21 -8.57
C ALA A 163 -3.56 34.24 -7.10
N ILE A 164 -4.49 34.07 -6.16
CA ILE A 164 -4.23 34.02 -4.71
C ILE A 164 -3.47 32.75 -4.31
N ASP A 165 -3.73 31.62 -4.98
CA ASP A 165 -3.07 30.32 -4.70
C ASP A 165 -1.65 30.22 -5.33
N ARG A 166 -1.25 31.20 -6.15
CA ARG A 166 0.06 31.20 -6.83
C ARG A 166 1.14 31.72 -5.89
N ILE A 167 2.17 30.91 -5.65
CA ILE A 167 3.40 31.36 -4.96
C ILE A 167 4.02 32.53 -5.76
N PRO A 168 4.48 33.62 -5.12
CA PRO A 168 5.18 34.70 -5.80
C PRO A 168 6.37 34.15 -6.59
N GLN A 169 6.37 34.35 -7.91
CA GLN A 169 7.54 34.05 -8.74
C GLN A 169 8.58 35.16 -8.58
N GLU A 170 9.81 34.78 -8.26
CA GLU A 170 10.97 35.64 -8.54
C GLU A 170 11.08 35.86 -10.07
N SER A 171 11.53 37.07 -10.43
CA SER A 171 11.44 37.68 -11.74
C SER A 171 11.90 36.83 -12.95
N LYS A 172 11.24 37.10 -14.09
CA LYS A 172 11.53 36.67 -15.47
C LYS A 172 12.95 36.09 -15.68
N ARG A 173 13.10 34.76 -15.60
CA ARG A 173 14.31 34.06 -16.07
C ARG A 173 13.99 33.20 -17.30
N SER A 174 14.95 33.14 -18.22
CA SER A 174 14.85 32.43 -19.49
C SER A 174 14.66 30.92 -19.32
N VAL A 175 13.91 30.29 -20.23
CA VAL A 175 13.65 28.84 -20.28
C VAL A 175 14.95 28.01 -20.24
N CYS A 176 16.03 28.49 -20.89
CA CYS A 176 17.34 27.85 -20.85
C CYS A 176 17.94 27.78 -19.44
N TRP A 177 17.61 28.74 -18.56
CA TRP A 177 18.07 28.74 -17.17
C TRP A 177 17.41 27.61 -16.37
N GLY A 178 16.11 27.36 -16.59
CA GLY A 178 15.40 26.23 -15.99
C GLY A 178 15.93 24.88 -16.46
N LEU A 179 16.20 24.75 -17.76
CA LEU A 179 16.75 23.53 -18.36
C LEU A 179 18.15 23.22 -17.82
N LYS A 180 19.02 24.24 -17.73
CA LYS A 180 20.37 24.11 -17.19
C LYS A 180 20.34 23.66 -15.73
N ARG A 181 19.38 24.16 -14.95
CA ARG A 181 19.22 23.80 -13.54
C ARG A 181 18.75 22.35 -13.37
N ALA A 182 17.79 21.89 -14.18
CA ALA A 182 17.32 20.50 -14.16
C ALA A 182 18.44 19.46 -14.40
N VAL A 183 19.46 19.82 -15.19
CA VAL A 183 20.61 18.95 -15.51
C VAL A 183 21.75 19.08 -14.49
N THR A 184 21.84 20.18 -13.74
CA THR A 184 22.97 20.44 -12.81
C THR A 184 22.68 20.11 -11.35
N VAL A 185 21.47 19.69 -10.98
CA VAL A 185 21.18 19.23 -9.61
C VAL A 185 21.65 17.76 -9.45
N PRO A 186 22.53 17.43 -8.48
CA PRO A 186 23.12 16.09 -8.34
C PRO A 186 22.14 14.96 -7.92
N ASN A 187 20.91 15.29 -7.51
CA ASN A 187 19.93 14.35 -6.95
C ASN A 187 18.76 14.00 -7.90
N LEU A 188 18.94 14.17 -9.21
CA LEU A 188 17.93 13.79 -10.23
C LEU A 188 18.35 12.58 -11.08
N SER A 189 19.36 11.81 -10.64
CA SER A 189 19.80 10.57 -11.29
C SER A 189 19.01 9.32 -10.87
N THR A 190 18.00 9.45 -10.00
CA THR A 190 16.91 8.46 -9.89
C THR A 190 15.82 8.80 -10.90
N PRO A 191 15.43 7.87 -11.80
CA PRO A 191 14.40 8.16 -12.79
C PRO A 191 13.04 8.34 -12.08
N PHE A 192 12.66 9.60 -11.91
CA PHE A 192 11.31 10.13 -12.10
C PHE A 192 10.14 9.33 -11.49
N ALA A 193 10.21 9.00 -10.19
CA ALA A 193 9.08 8.46 -9.43
C ALA A 193 8.49 9.46 -8.40
N GLN A 194 8.88 10.74 -8.43
CA GLN A 194 8.61 11.70 -7.35
C GLN A 194 8.25 13.13 -7.81
N LEU A 195 7.48 13.27 -8.90
CA LEU A 195 6.87 14.57 -9.26
C LEU A 195 5.34 14.62 -9.19
N HIS A 196 4.71 13.54 -8.75
CA HIS A 196 3.38 13.58 -8.18
C HIS A 196 3.50 13.15 -6.72
N GLN A 197 3.23 14.08 -5.80
CA GLN A 197 3.31 13.94 -4.33
C GLN A 197 4.70 14.22 -3.75
N GLU A 198 4.93 15.47 -3.35
CA GLU A 198 5.25 15.88 -1.97
C GLU A 198 5.23 17.43 -1.90
N PRO A 199 4.64 18.02 -0.84
CA PRO A 199 4.65 19.46 -0.60
C PRO A 199 6.04 19.91 -0.12
N ILE A 200 6.58 20.98 -0.73
CA ILE A 200 7.84 21.58 -0.29
C ILE A 200 7.62 22.27 1.05
N ALA A 201 8.12 21.67 2.12
CA ALA A 201 8.30 22.32 3.41
C ALA A 201 9.66 21.92 4.00
N VAL A 202 10.62 22.84 4.06
CA VAL A 202 11.73 22.81 5.03
C VAL A 202 12.17 24.24 5.41
N GLN A 203 12.08 24.50 6.72
CA GLN A 203 12.93 25.30 7.65
C GLN A 203 13.84 26.39 7.05
N GLY A 204 13.96 27.62 7.57
CA GLY A 204 13.73 28.18 8.89
C GLY A 204 14.94 29.05 9.24
N SER A 205 14.78 30.38 9.29
CA SER A 205 15.78 31.25 9.96
C SER A 205 15.10 32.49 10.53
N SER A 206 15.23 32.62 11.84
CA SER A 206 14.86 33.76 12.68
C SER A 206 15.47 35.09 12.24
N ARG A 207 14.66 36.15 12.14
CA ARG A 207 14.94 37.52 12.65
C ARG A 207 13.78 38.49 12.35
N GLY A 208 13.22 39.06 13.43
CA GLY A 208 12.94 40.49 13.54
C GLY A 208 11.70 41.11 12.89
N VAL A 209 10.71 41.43 13.74
CA VAL A 209 9.99 42.73 13.83
C VAL A 209 9.26 43.25 12.57
N PHE A 210 7.92 43.34 12.61
CA PHE A 210 7.19 44.63 12.69
C PHE A 210 5.70 44.41 13.00
N ARG A 211 5.20 45.15 14.01
CA ARG A 211 3.78 45.37 14.31
C ARG A 211 3.11 46.11 13.16
N HIS A 212 1.85 45.81 12.86
CA HIS A 212 0.79 46.82 12.91
C HIS A 212 -0.64 46.20 12.90
N SER A 213 -1.36 46.52 13.98
CA SER A 213 -2.81 46.84 14.11
C SER A 213 -3.85 46.13 13.24
N ASN A 214 -4.69 45.32 13.91
CA ASN A 214 -6.10 45.09 13.56
C ASN A 214 -6.88 46.40 13.45
N PRO A 215 -8.00 46.38 12.70
CA PRO A 215 -9.26 46.54 13.42
C PRO A 215 -10.28 45.44 13.09
N GLU A 216 -11.12 45.22 14.09
CA GLU A 216 -12.22 44.27 14.20
C GLU A 216 -13.26 44.41 13.07
N LEU A 217 -13.75 43.28 12.57
CA LEU A 217 -15.07 43.15 11.95
C LEU A 217 -15.73 41.87 12.43
N THR A 218 -16.90 42.03 13.04
CA THR A 218 -17.79 41.03 13.61
C THR A 218 -18.45 40.13 12.56
N PRO A 219 -18.94 38.92 12.93
CA PRO A 219 -19.48 37.96 11.98
C PRO A 219 -20.95 38.25 11.65
N ALA A 220 -21.28 38.41 10.38
CA ALA A 220 -22.66 38.54 9.92
C ALA A 220 -23.00 37.48 8.85
N ARG A 221 -23.91 36.57 9.26
CA ARG A 221 -24.98 35.92 8.49
C ARG A 221 -24.63 35.22 7.16
N SER A 222 -24.66 33.89 7.23
CA SER A 222 -24.88 32.99 6.10
C SER A 222 -26.25 33.21 5.45
N LEU A 223 -26.28 33.81 4.27
CA LEU A 223 -27.40 33.75 3.35
C LEU A 223 -27.26 32.50 2.50
N GLY A 224 -28.05 31.47 2.86
CA GLY A 224 -28.28 30.32 1.99
C GLY A 224 -29.24 30.71 0.87
N ILE A 225 -28.78 30.60 -0.37
CA ILE A 225 -29.63 30.67 -1.55
C ILE A 225 -29.72 29.24 -2.12
N SER A 226 -30.90 28.68 -1.96
CA SER A 226 -31.41 27.45 -2.57
C SER A 226 -31.83 27.69 -4.02
N PHE A 227 -31.58 26.76 -4.96
CA PHE A 227 -32.53 26.43 -6.03
C PHE A 227 -32.25 25.08 -6.72
N TRP A 228 -33.36 24.43 -7.11
CA TRP A 228 -33.59 23.14 -7.80
C TRP A 228 -33.48 21.88 -6.93
N GLY A 229 -34.52 21.09 -6.69
CA GLY A 229 -35.79 20.90 -7.41
C GLY A 229 -36.06 19.40 -7.47
N ARG A 230 -36.47 18.78 -6.35
CA ARG A 230 -36.67 17.34 -6.23
C ARG A 230 -38.16 17.03 -6.35
N ARG A 231 -38.56 16.35 -7.43
CA ARG A 231 -39.92 15.81 -7.61
C ARG A 231 -40.16 14.71 -6.58
N GLU A 232 -41.25 14.85 -5.82
CA GLU A 232 -41.78 13.81 -4.94
C GLU A 232 -42.42 12.69 -5.77
N VAL A 233 -42.00 11.45 -5.51
CA VAL A 233 -42.71 10.25 -5.93
C VAL A 233 -43.42 9.71 -4.68
N LYS A 234 -44.75 9.81 -4.67
CA LYS A 234 -45.63 9.20 -3.67
C LYS A 234 -45.61 7.67 -3.82
N LEU A 235 -45.14 6.96 -2.79
CA LEU A 235 -45.38 5.53 -2.63
C LEU A 235 -46.51 5.34 -1.61
N GLY A 236 -47.62 4.75 -2.08
CA GLY A 236 -48.79 4.41 -1.26
C GLY A 236 -48.56 3.17 -0.38
N PRO A 237 -49.47 2.91 0.58
CA PRO A 237 -49.31 1.82 1.54
C PRO A 237 -49.72 0.48 0.91
N THR A 238 -48.94 -0.57 1.15
CA THR A 238 -49.29 -1.96 0.82
C THR A 238 -49.51 -2.79 2.10
N PRO A 239 -50.35 -3.84 2.04
CA PRO A 239 -51.16 -4.27 3.18
C PRO A 239 -50.53 -5.38 4.03
N ARG A 240 -51.07 -5.50 5.25
CA ARG A 240 -50.84 -6.58 6.21
C ARG A 240 -51.24 -7.92 5.61
N ASN A 241 -50.40 -8.93 5.82
CA ASN A 241 -50.84 -10.33 5.85
C ASN A 241 -50.34 -10.99 7.14
N SER A 242 -51.32 -11.46 7.90
CA SER A 242 -51.27 -12.41 9.00
C SER A 242 -50.95 -13.82 8.50
N CYS A 243 -50.22 -14.61 9.30
CA CYS A 243 -50.42 -16.06 9.53
C CYS A 243 -49.40 -16.54 10.59
N THR A 244 -49.83 -16.69 11.85
CA THR A 244 -50.05 -17.98 12.54
C THR A 244 -48.78 -18.75 12.91
N ALA A 245 -48.31 -18.57 14.15
CA ALA A 245 -47.42 -19.50 14.84
C ALA A 245 -48.18 -20.11 16.04
N THR A 246 -48.25 -21.44 16.08
CA THR A 246 -48.84 -22.29 17.13
C THR A 246 -47.88 -22.49 18.32
N PRO A 247 -48.36 -22.98 19.48
CA PRO A 247 -47.90 -22.53 20.78
C PRO A 247 -46.81 -23.38 21.47
N ARG A 248 -46.29 -22.76 22.53
CA ARG A 248 -45.29 -23.18 23.52
C ARG A 248 -45.54 -24.55 24.16
N ASP A 249 -44.45 -25.28 24.37
CA ASP A 249 -44.29 -26.17 25.52
C ASP A 249 -43.58 -25.45 26.68
N THR A 250 -44.02 -25.83 27.86
CA THR A 250 -43.84 -25.22 29.18
C THR A 250 -42.61 -25.78 29.90
N LEU A 251 -41.88 -24.92 30.63
CA LEU A 251 -41.06 -25.35 31.77
C LEU A 251 -41.25 -24.38 32.95
N PRO A 252 -41.34 -24.89 34.19
CA PRO A 252 -41.90 -24.15 35.32
C PRO A 252 -40.86 -23.43 36.18
N TYR A 253 -41.34 -22.31 36.73
CA TYR A 253 -41.22 -21.84 38.11
C TYR A 253 -39.84 -21.67 38.74
N ALA A 254 -39.52 -20.40 38.97
CA ALA A 254 -38.42 -19.86 39.74
C ALA A 254 -38.46 -20.30 41.22
N GLN A 255 -37.28 -20.61 41.77
CA GLN A 255 -37.01 -20.46 43.19
C GLN A 255 -35.98 -19.34 43.40
N SER A 256 -36.28 -18.49 44.37
CA SER A 256 -35.58 -17.27 44.75
C SER A 256 -34.15 -17.53 45.23
N ILE A 257 -33.17 -16.83 44.65
CA ILE A 257 -31.82 -16.70 45.20
C ILE A 257 -31.62 -15.25 45.63
N SER A 258 -31.15 -15.10 46.86
CA SER A 258 -31.03 -13.87 47.65
C SER A 258 -30.10 -12.82 47.02
N PHE A 259 -30.44 -11.54 47.23
CA PHE A 259 -29.77 -10.35 46.70
C PHE A 259 -28.29 -10.19 47.13
N THR A 260 -27.81 -11.01 48.08
CA THR A 260 -26.43 -10.97 48.59
C THR A 260 -25.45 -11.75 47.70
N THR A 261 -25.92 -12.66 46.83
CA THR A 261 -25.06 -13.43 45.90
C THR A 261 -24.69 -12.65 44.63
N LEU A 262 -25.38 -11.53 44.34
CA LEU A 262 -25.17 -10.75 43.12
C LEU A 262 -23.92 -9.86 43.17
N ILE A 263 -23.41 -9.50 44.36
CA ILE A 263 -22.26 -8.58 44.50
C ILE A 263 -20.92 -9.32 44.41
N THR A 264 -20.88 -10.63 44.64
CA THR A 264 -19.65 -11.45 44.48
C THR A 264 -19.52 -12.07 43.07
N MET A 265 -20.60 -12.10 42.27
CA MET A 265 -20.58 -12.64 40.90
C MET A 265 -20.30 -11.60 39.79
N VAL A 266 -20.24 -10.30 40.10
CA VAL A 266 -19.97 -9.24 39.10
C VAL A 266 -18.46 -8.97 38.89
N ARG A 267 -17.57 -9.74 39.55
CA ARG A 267 -16.11 -9.64 39.36
C ARG A 267 -15.44 -10.82 38.67
N ALA A 268 -16.23 -11.70 38.08
CA ALA A 268 -15.75 -12.76 37.20
C ALA A 268 -16.69 -12.90 35.99
N SER A 269 -16.92 -11.80 35.27
CA SER A 269 -17.18 -11.93 33.84
C SER A 269 -15.92 -12.52 33.24
N THR A 270 -15.87 -13.84 33.14
CA THR A 270 -14.96 -14.57 32.30
C THR A 270 -15.02 -13.93 30.92
N ILE A 271 -14.02 -13.10 30.61
CA ILE A 271 -13.64 -12.86 29.22
C ILE A 271 -13.35 -14.27 28.71
N ALA A 272 -14.30 -14.82 27.93
CA ALA A 272 -14.06 -16.06 27.23
C ALA A 272 -12.76 -15.87 26.48
N ALA A 273 -11.73 -16.65 26.83
CA ALA A 273 -10.49 -16.65 26.08
C ALA A 273 -10.88 -16.79 24.59
N PRO A 274 -10.46 -15.87 23.71
CA PRO A 274 -10.87 -15.91 22.32
C PRO A 274 -10.54 -17.30 21.80
N ALA A 275 -11.52 -17.96 21.19
CA ALA A 275 -11.36 -19.30 20.62
C ALA A 275 -10.03 -19.34 19.86
N ARG A 276 -9.10 -20.23 20.27
CA ARG A 276 -7.74 -20.27 19.71
C ARG A 276 -7.84 -20.51 18.21
N ASN A 277 -7.55 -19.48 17.42
CA ASN A 277 -7.53 -19.58 15.96
C ASN A 277 -6.45 -20.59 15.55
N SER A 278 -6.85 -21.71 14.95
CA SER A 278 -5.96 -22.80 14.59
C SER A 278 -4.94 -22.43 13.50
N GLN A 279 -5.21 -21.40 12.70
CA GLN A 279 -4.26 -20.89 11.70
C GLN A 279 -3.00 -20.27 12.31
N LEU A 280 -3.08 -19.79 13.55
CA LEU A 280 -1.99 -19.12 14.25
C LEU A 280 -1.01 -20.12 14.87
N ARG A 281 -0.47 -21.02 14.05
CA ARG A 281 0.39 -22.15 14.48
C ARG A 281 1.53 -21.71 15.40
N MET A 282 2.31 -20.70 14.99
CA MET A 282 3.42 -20.16 15.79
C MET A 282 2.96 -19.63 17.15
N LEU A 283 1.95 -18.77 17.16
CA LEU A 283 1.43 -18.16 18.39
C LEU A 283 0.89 -19.22 19.36
N ASN A 284 0.13 -20.19 18.83
CA ASN A 284 -0.44 -21.26 19.63
C ASN A 284 0.64 -22.16 20.24
N ALA A 285 1.68 -22.48 19.48
CA ALA A 285 2.82 -23.26 19.97
C ALA A 285 3.59 -22.49 21.06
N LEU A 286 3.92 -21.21 20.83
CA LEU A 286 4.59 -20.36 21.81
C LEU A 286 3.78 -20.22 23.12
N ARG A 287 2.47 -19.99 23.03
CA ARG A 287 1.56 -19.92 24.20
C ARG A 287 1.43 -21.24 24.96
N ALA A 288 1.66 -22.36 24.29
CA ALA A 288 1.68 -23.68 24.91
C ALA A 288 3.05 -24.05 25.49
N ASN A 289 4.01 -23.12 25.52
CA ASN A 289 5.42 -23.38 25.84
C ASN A 289 6.03 -24.49 24.97
N GLY A 290 5.52 -24.63 23.74
CA GLY A 290 6.16 -25.43 22.71
C GLY A 290 7.44 -24.76 22.22
N LYS A 291 8.20 -25.48 21.38
CA LYS A 291 9.44 -24.99 20.77
C LYS A 291 9.30 -24.93 19.24
N PRO A 292 8.44 -24.04 18.70
CA PRO A 292 8.19 -24.00 17.27
C PRO A 292 9.43 -23.54 16.50
N ILE A 293 9.59 -24.06 15.28
CA ILE A 293 10.74 -23.78 14.42
C ILE A 293 10.29 -22.95 13.22
N MET A 294 11.01 -21.86 12.97
CA MET A 294 10.82 -21.00 11.81
C MET A 294 11.92 -21.24 10.76
N THR A 295 11.81 -20.63 9.59
CA THR A 295 12.91 -20.46 8.62
C THR A 295 12.76 -19.12 7.91
N PHE A 296 13.85 -18.56 7.40
CA PHE A 296 13.75 -17.39 6.51
C PHE A 296 13.45 -17.80 5.06
N LEU A 297 12.78 -16.93 4.32
CA LEU A 297 12.49 -17.02 2.89
C LEU A 297 12.90 -15.72 2.19
N GLY A 298 13.80 -15.81 1.21
CA GLY A 298 14.37 -14.66 0.51
C GLY A 298 14.13 -14.64 -1.00
N LEU A 299 13.71 -15.76 -1.59
CA LEU A 299 13.47 -15.88 -3.02
C LEU A 299 12.03 -15.47 -3.40
N PRO A 300 11.84 -14.58 -4.39
CA PRO A 300 10.51 -14.08 -4.79
C PRO A 300 9.78 -15.10 -5.64
N SER A 301 9.23 -16.13 -5.01
CA SER A 301 8.47 -17.16 -5.70
C SER A 301 7.43 -17.79 -4.80
N LEU A 302 6.17 -17.71 -5.22
CA LEU A 302 5.06 -18.42 -4.59
C LEU A 302 5.34 -19.92 -4.46
N ARG A 303 6.01 -20.52 -5.45
CA ARG A 303 6.37 -21.94 -5.40
C ARG A 303 7.44 -22.23 -4.35
N THR A 304 8.41 -21.33 -4.18
CA THR A 304 9.41 -21.49 -3.11
C THR A 304 8.75 -21.39 -1.75
N ALA A 305 7.82 -20.46 -1.56
CA ALA A 305 7.03 -20.35 -0.34
C ALA A 305 6.24 -21.64 -0.03
N GLN A 306 5.59 -22.25 -1.03
CA GLN A 306 4.88 -23.53 -0.88
C GLN A 306 5.82 -24.70 -0.55
N ILE A 307 6.96 -24.80 -1.23
CA ILE A 307 7.97 -25.84 -1.00
C ILE A 307 8.51 -25.75 0.42
N VAL A 308 8.84 -24.54 0.88
CA VAL A 308 9.34 -24.34 2.24
C VAL A 308 8.26 -24.65 3.27
N ALA A 309 7.03 -24.19 3.07
CA ALA A 309 5.93 -24.46 4.01
C ALA A 309 5.59 -25.96 4.12
N SER A 310 5.77 -26.75 3.06
CA SER A 310 5.49 -28.19 3.08
C SER A 310 6.54 -29.01 3.85
N THR A 311 7.67 -28.41 4.26
CA THR A 311 8.72 -29.10 5.03
C THR A 311 8.33 -29.41 6.48
N GLY A 312 7.24 -28.82 6.98
CA GLY A 312 6.75 -29.04 8.35
C GLY A 312 7.18 -27.97 9.36
N VAL A 313 7.93 -26.94 8.94
CA VAL A 313 8.21 -25.75 9.77
C VAL A 313 6.92 -25.12 10.30
N ASP A 314 6.99 -24.52 11.49
CA ASP A 314 5.84 -23.90 12.15
C ASP A 314 5.59 -22.47 11.68
N GLY A 315 6.64 -21.78 11.25
CA GLY A 315 6.57 -20.44 10.69
C GLY A 315 7.61 -20.17 9.61
N VAL A 316 7.35 -19.15 8.79
CA VAL A 316 8.28 -18.68 7.75
C VAL A 316 8.40 -17.17 7.87
N ILE A 317 9.62 -16.68 8.03
CA ILE A 317 9.94 -15.25 8.01
C ILE A 317 10.23 -14.86 6.56
N ILE A 318 9.28 -14.16 5.95
CA ILE A 318 9.40 -13.57 4.62
C ILE A 318 10.32 -12.35 4.75
N ASP A 319 11.48 -12.42 4.12
CA ASP A 319 12.53 -11.42 4.28
C ASP A 319 12.42 -10.29 3.25
N CYS A 320 11.81 -9.17 3.63
CA CYS A 320 11.77 -7.98 2.79
C CYS A 320 12.97 -7.04 3.00
N GLU A 321 13.88 -7.34 3.94
CA GLU A 321 15.06 -6.53 4.26
C GLU A 321 16.26 -6.88 3.39
N HIS A 322 16.69 -8.15 3.45
CA HIS A 322 17.83 -8.66 2.70
C HIS A 322 17.44 -9.67 1.62
N GLY A 323 16.20 -10.14 1.63
CA GLY A 323 15.65 -10.98 0.58
C GLY A 323 15.31 -10.18 -0.67
N HIS A 324 15.23 -10.87 -1.80
CA HIS A 324 14.81 -10.28 -3.07
C HIS A 324 13.27 -10.28 -3.16
N ILE A 325 12.58 -9.81 -2.12
CA ILE A 325 11.12 -9.85 -2.03
C ILE A 325 10.54 -8.45 -2.32
N SER A 326 9.79 -8.35 -3.42
CA SER A 326 8.93 -7.20 -3.67
C SER A 326 7.68 -7.26 -2.79
N ASP A 327 6.98 -6.15 -2.68
CA ASP A 327 5.74 -6.12 -1.91
C ASP A 327 4.65 -7.07 -2.46
N ASP A 328 4.52 -7.17 -3.78
CA ASP A 328 3.61 -8.13 -4.42
C ASP A 328 4.02 -9.58 -4.12
N SER A 329 5.32 -9.88 -4.18
CA SER A 329 5.87 -11.18 -3.82
C SER A 329 5.63 -11.52 -2.34
N MET A 330 5.69 -10.53 -1.45
CA MET A 330 5.35 -10.68 -0.04
C MET A 330 3.88 -11.08 0.13
N HIS A 331 2.93 -10.40 -0.54
CA HIS A 331 1.50 -10.77 -0.46
C HIS A 331 1.26 -12.20 -0.96
N HIS A 332 1.88 -12.57 -2.08
CA HIS A 332 1.80 -13.92 -2.62
C HIS A 332 2.39 -14.98 -1.68
N ALA A 333 3.55 -14.71 -1.08
CA ALA A 333 4.18 -15.60 -0.12
C ALA A 333 3.33 -15.74 1.16
N THR A 334 2.83 -14.64 1.73
CA THR A 334 1.96 -14.65 2.92
C THR A 334 0.75 -15.54 2.69
N ALA A 335 0.02 -15.33 1.58
CA ALA A 335 -1.16 -16.12 1.26
C ALA A 335 -0.81 -17.61 1.06
N ALA A 336 0.30 -17.93 0.39
CA ALA A 336 0.71 -19.30 0.13
C ALA A 336 1.14 -20.04 1.41
N ILE A 337 1.87 -19.37 2.30
CA ILE A 337 2.33 -19.94 3.57
C ILE A 337 1.14 -20.18 4.52
N ALA A 338 0.25 -19.19 4.65
CA ALA A 338 -0.95 -19.32 5.48
C ALA A 338 -1.88 -20.45 4.96
N ALA A 339 -2.08 -20.55 3.65
CA ALA A 339 -2.88 -21.62 3.05
C ALA A 339 -2.31 -23.03 3.29
N ALA A 340 -0.99 -23.14 3.54
CA ALA A 340 -0.33 -24.38 3.91
C ALA A 340 -0.41 -24.70 5.42
N GLY A 341 -1.11 -23.89 6.23
CA GLY A 341 -1.23 -24.08 7.68
C GLY A 341 0.04 -23.74 8.46
N VAL A 342 0.94 -22.94 7.87
CA VAL A 342 2.18 -22.44 8.47
C VAL A 342 2.01 -20.95 8.73
N SER A 343 2.64 -20.40 9.77
CA SER A 343 2.49 -18.98 10.09
C SER A 343 3.44 -18.09 9.26
N PRO A 344 2.94 -17.18 8.41
CA PRO A 344 3.77 -16.18 7.76
C PRO A 344 4.10 -15.05 8.74
N LEU A 345 5.39 -14.77 8.93
CA LEU A 345 5.88 -13.56 9.56
C LEU A 345 6.61 -12.74 8.49
N VAL A 346 6.53 -11.41 8.55
CA VAL A 346 7.22 -10.54 7.58
C VAL A 346 8.33 -9.76 8.28
N ARG A 347 9.58 -9.93 7.85
CA ARG A 347 10.66 -9.03 8.24
C ARG A 347 10.65 -7.81 7.33
N LEU A 348 10.56 -6.63 7.95
CA LEU A 348 10.46 -5.35 7.26
C LEU A 348 11.83 -4.72 7.03
N ARG A 349 11.93 -3.76 6.11
CA ARG A 349 13.18 -3.03 5.81
C ARG A 349 13.59 -2.01 6.89
N MET A 350 12.61 -1.48 7.61
CA MET A 350 12.78 -0.44 8.62
C MET A 350 11.46 -0.24 9.37
N THR A 351 11.51 0.47 10.51
CA THR A 351 10.32 0.95 11.23
C THR A 351 9.68 2.10 10.46
N HIS A 352 8.67 1.80 9.64
CA HIS A 352 7.88 2.81 8.94
C HIS A 352 6.39 2.42 8.91
N PRO A 353 5.46 3.35 9.19
CA PRO A 353 4.02 3.05 9.30
C PRO A 353 3.45 2.36 8.07
N ASP A 354 3.83 2.80 6.86
CA ASP A 354 3.31 2.19 5.64
C ASP A 354 3.80 0.76 5.39
N LEU A 355 5.05 0.47 5.78
CA LEU A 355 5.61 -0.88 5.64
C LEU A 355 4.95 -1.86 6.61
N ILE A 356 4.79 -1.44 7.87
CA ILE A 356 4.10 -2.23 8.91
C ILE A 356 2.66 -2.49 8.51
N LYS A 357 1.94 -1.44 8.10
CA LYS A 357 0.55 -1.54 7.65
C LYS A 357 0.41 -2.52 6.48
N ARG A 358 1.23 -2.38 5.43
CA ARG A 358 1.17 -3.26 4.24
C ARG A 358 1.49 -4.71 4.56
N ALA A 359 2.51 -4.99 5.38
CA ALA A 359 2.83 -6.35 5.78
C ALA A 359 1.68 -7.01 6.54
N LEU A 360 1.09 -6.31 7.52
CA LEU A 360 -0.05 -6.84 8.26
C LEU A 360 -1.32 -6.92 7.43
N ASP A 361 -1.50 -6.04 6.45
CA ASP A 361 -2.63 -6.04 5.52
C ASP A 361 -2.58 -7.19 4.52
N SER A 362 -1.40 -7.76 4.29
CA SER A 362 -1.23 -9.01 3.54
C SER A 362 -1.76 -10.25 4.27
N GLY A 363 -2.05 -10.13 5.58
CA GLY A 363 -2.46 -11.24 6.44
C GLY A 363 -1.33 -11.89 7.24
N ALA A 364 -0.18 -11.22 7.39
CA ALA A 364 0.91 -11.72 8.20
C ALA A 364 0.47 -11.96 9.65
N HIS A 365 0.82 -13.13 10.22
CA HIS A 365 0.55 -13.47 11.61
C HIS A 365 1.47 -12.72 12.59
N GLY A 366 2.57 -12.19 12.08
CA GLY A 366 3.50 -11.36 12.84
C GLY A 366 4.45 -10.58 11.95
N ILE A 367 5.19 -9.68 12.56
CA ILE A 367 6.20 -8.87 11.89
C ILE A 367 7.51 -8.92 12.67
N VAL A 368 8.63 -8.80 11.96
CA VAL A 368 9.98 -8.72 12.53
C VAL A 368 10.59 -7.38 12.09
N LEU A 369 10.99 -6.56 13.06
CA LEU A 369 11.54 -5.24 12.79
C LEU A 369 13.04 -5.23 13.05
N PRO A 370 13.87 -4.93 12.04
CA PRO A 370 15.31 -4.86 12.19
C PRO A 370 15.74 -3.61 12.97
N GLN A 371 16.96 -3.66 13.49
CA GLN A 371 17.72 -2.52 14.04
C GLN A 371 16.96 -1.67 15.07
N VAL A 372 16.20 -2.30 15.97
CA VAL A 372 15.51 -1.57 17.05
C VAL A 372 16.50 -1.32 18.20
N ASN A 373 16.85 -0.06 18.41
CA ASN A 373 17.92 0.36 19.33
C ASN A 373 17.39 1.08 20.56
N THR A 374 16.14 1.53 20.55
CA THR A 374 15.54 2.28 21.67
C THR A 374 14.12 1.84 22.01
N ALA A 375 13.70 2.08 23.26
CA ALA A 375 12.33 1.82 23.69
C ALA A 375 11.29 2.68 22.93
N GLN A 376 11.70 3.85 22.45
CA GLN A 376 10.83 4.71 21.65
C GLN A 376 10.57 4.12 20.27
N GLU A 377 11.60 3.63 19.58
CA GLU A 377 11.44 2.91 18.31
C GLU A 377 10.57 1.67 18.50
N ALA A 378 10.78 0.89 19.55
CA ALA A 378 9.94 -0.26 19.86
C ALA A 378 8.47 0.14 20.11
N SER A 379 8.22 1.25 20.79
CA SER A 379 6.88 1.81 21.00
C SER A 379 6.23 2.25 19.69
N GLU A 380 6.99 2.83 18.76
CA GLU A 380 6.50 3.17 17.42
C GLU A 380 6.11 1.93 16.62
N VAL A 381 6.89 0.86 16.69
CA VAL A 381 6.55 -0.43 16.07
C VAL A 381 5.19 -0.92 16.58
N VAL A 382 4.98 -0.96 17.90
CA VAL A 382 3.71 -1.40 18.50
C VAL A 382 2.57 -0.48 18.05
N LYS A 383 2.78 0.84 18.14
CA LYS A 383 1.81 1.87 17.78
C LYS A 383 1.30 1.69 16.34
N TYR A 384 2.16 1.35 15.38
CA TYR A 384 1.75 1.13 13.99
C TYR A 384 1.23 -0.28 13.70
N SER A 385 1.46 -1.24 14.61
CA SER A 385 1.03 -2.64 14.45
C SER A 385 -0.38 -2.91 14.99
N LYS A 386 -0.81 -2.18 16.02
CA LYS A 386 -2.06 -2.43 16.73
C LYS A 386 -3.16 -1.44 16.30
N PHE A 387 -4.40 -1.89 16.24
CA PHE A 387 -5.59 -1.08 16.02
C PHE A 387 -5.94 -0.21 17.25
N PRO A 388 -6.68 0.90 17.08
CA PRO A 388 -7.21 1.66 18.21
C PRO A 388 -8.01 0.79 19.19
N PRO A 389 -7.93 1.04 20.52
CA PRO A 389 -7.22 2.15 21.18
C PRO A 389 -5.73 1.90 21.47
N GLN A 390 -5.20 0.71 21.19
CA GLN A 390 -3.82 0.34 21.55
C GLN A 390 -2.77 0.94 20.59
N GLY A 391 -3.16 1.27 19.37
CA GLY A 391 -2.29 1.87 18.37
C GLY A 391 -3.06 2.70 17.34
N LEU A 392 -2.42 2.96 16.21
CA LEU A 392 -2.89 3.81 15.11
C LEU A 392 -3.01 3.05 13.78
N ARG A 393 -2.98 1.72 13.78
CA ARG A 393 -3.17 0.95 12.55
C ARG A 393 -4.55 1.27 11.95
N GLY A 394 -4.58 1.66 10.68
CA GLY A 394 -5.81 1.91 9.95
C GLY A 394 -6.47 0.61 9.50
N GLN A 395 -7.79 0.51 9.63
CA GLN A 395 -8.56 -0.57 9.03
C GLN A 395 -8.94 -0.16 7.60
N GLY A 396 -8.63 -1.00 6.61
CA GLY A 396 -8.93 -0.72 5.21
C GLY A 396 -8.66 -1.88 4.25
N SER A 397 -7.72 -2.77 4.59
CA SER A 397 -7.48 -3.98 3.80
C SER A 397 -8.62 -4.99 3.94
N PRO A 398 -9.14 -5.54 2.82
CA PRO A 398 -10.06 -6.67 2.85
C PRO A 398 -9.35 -8.03 2.95
N PHE A 399 -8.02 -8.07 2.89
CA PHE A 399 -7.26 -9.31 2.69
C PHE A 399 -6.75 -9.95 3.99
N ALA A 400 -6.51 -9.15 5.02
CA ALA A 400 -5.85 -9.63 6.23
C ALA A 400 -6.59 -10.79 6.92
N GLY A 401 -7.92 -10.80 6.89
CA GLY A 401 -8.75 -11.86 7.47
C GLY A 401 -8.60 -13.21 6.78
N PHE A 402 -8.24 -13.27 5.49
CA PHE A 402 -8.15 -14.51 4.73
C PHE A 402 -7.06 -15.45 5.25
N ALA A 403 -5.86 -14.92 5.51
CA ALA A 403 -4.75 -15.70 6.07
C ALA A 403 -5.07 -16.20 7.50
N HIS A 404 -5.86 -15.43 8.23
CA HIS A 404 -6.34 -15.80 9.56
C HIS A 404 -7.58 -16.71 9.52
N ASN A 405 -8.16 -16.97 8.35
CA ASN A 405 -9.41 -17.72 8.17
C ASN A 405 -10.58 -17.20 9.04
N VAL A 406 -10.75 -15.88 9.11
CA VAL A 406 -11.85 -15.21 9.83
C VAL A 406 -12.38 -14.03 9.01
N ASP A 407 -13.61 -13.60 9.30
CA ASP A 407 -14.16 -12.37 8.70
C ASP A 407 -13.43 -11.11 9.22
N THR A 408 -13.53 -10.02 8.47
CA THR A 408 -12.87 -8.75 8.79
C THR A 408 -13.24 -8.19 10.16
N ALA A 409 -14.50 -8.31 10.58
CA ALA A 409 -14.94 -7.77 11.87
C ALA A 409 -14.35 -8.57 13.03
N THR A 410 -14.27 -9.90 12.89
CA THR A 410 -13.59 -10.77 13.84
C THR A 410 -12.08 -10.49 13.86
N TYR A 411 -11.45 -10.36 12.69
CA TYR A 411 -10.03 -10.04 12.58
C TYR A 411 -9.66 -8.77 13.34
N VAL A 412 -10.38 -7.67 13.13
CA VAL A 412 -10.08 -6.38 13.79
C VAL A 412 -10.19 -6.49 15.32
N LYS A 413 -11.14 -7.28 15.82
CA LYS A 413 -11.31 -7.51 17.27
C LYS A 413 -10.17 -8.34 17.88
N THR A 414 -9.67 -9.33 17.14
CA THR A 414 -8.66 -10.26 17.67
C THR A 414 -7.22 -9.87 17.36
N ALA A 415 -6.99 -9.09 16.29
CA ALA A 415 -5.65 -8.81 15.73
C ALA A 415 -4.67 -8.26 16.77
N ASN A 416 -5.12 -7.37 17.65
CA ASN A 416 -4.26 -6.80 18.68
C ASN A 416 -3.66 -7.85 19.63
N GLU A 417 -4.39 -8.92 19.90
CA GLU A 417 -3.98 -10.02 20.77
C GLU A 417 -3.32 -11.18 20.03
N THR A 418 -3.50 -11.26 18.71
CA THR A 418 -3.04 -12.40 17.90
C THR A 418 -1.83 -12.09 17.02
N THR A 419 -1.58 -10.83 16.69
CA THR A 419 -0.43 -10.44 15.87
C THR A 419 0.84 -10.40 16.72
N ILE A 420 1.84 -11.20 16.37
CA ILE A 420 3.16 -11.20 17.01
C ILE A 420 3.95 -9.97 16.55
N VAL A 421 4.27 -9.07 17.49
CA VAL A 421 5.22 -7.98 17.26
C VAL A 421 6.60 -8.41 17.73
N CYS A 422 7.50 -8.64 16.77
CA CYS A 422 8.87 -9.03 17.04
C CYS A 422 9.84 -7.89 16.72
N VAL A 423 10.71 -7.55 17.67
CA VAL A 423 11.79 -6.56 17.49
C VAL A 423 13.13 -7.26 17.47
N GLN A 424 14.02 -6.85 16.56
CA GLN A 424 15.34 -7.44 16.41
C GLN A 424 16.38 -6.59 17.13
N ILE A 425 17.17 -7.24 17.99
CA ILE A 425 18.27 -6.64 18.74
C ILE A 425 19.57 -7.15 18.16
N GLU A 426 20.30 -6.24 17.51
CA GLU A 426 21.46 -6.60 16.70
C GLU A 426 22.55 -5.53 16.67
N SER A 427 22.50 -4.58 17.59
CA SER A 427 23.54 -3.57 17.77
C SER A 427 23.95 -3.46 19.23
N ARG A 428 25.14 -2.91 19.48
CA ARG A 428 25.60 -2.56 20.84
C ARG A 428 24.60 -1.66 21.56
N GLN A 429 24.07 -0.65 20.88
CA GLN A 429 23.06 0.25 21.45
C GLN A 429 21.77 -0.49 21.83
N GLY A 430 21.32 -1.42 20.98
CA GLY A 430 20.16 -2.26 21.27
C GLY A 430 20.38 -3.15 22.50
N VAL A 431 21.58 -3.72 22.65
CA VAL A 431 21.99 -4.50 23.84
C VAL A 431 22.03 -3.63 25.09
N ASP A 432 22.50 -2.38 24.99
CA ASP A 432 22.55 -1.47 26.13
C ASP A 432 21.15 -1.06 26.60
N ASN A 433 20.23 -0.86 25.66
CA ASN A 433 18.85 -0.45 25.93
C ASN A 433 17.85 -1.61 26.06
N VAL A 434 18.32 -2.86 26.02
CA VAL A 434 17.44 -4.04 25.87
C VAL A 434 16.39 -4.18 26.96
N ASP A 435 16.69 -3.81 28.21
CA ASP A 435 15.72 -3.85 29.32
C ASP A 435 14.56 -2.88 29.07
N ALA A 436 14.86 -1.66 28.62
CA ALA A 436 13.85 -0.66 28.31
C ALA A 436 13.03 -1.03 27.07
N ILE A 437 13.66 -1.63 26.05
CA ILE A 437 12.97 -2.14 24.85
C ILE A 437 12.01 -3.27 25.23
N CYS A 438 12.46 -4.22 26.04
CA CYS A 438 11.63 -5.34 26.50
C CYS A 438 10.49 -4.89 27.42
N ALA A 439 10.63 -3.77 28.13
CA ALA A 439 9.59 -3.21 28.98
C ALA A 439 8.39 -2.62 28.20
N VAL A 440 8.54 -2.37 26.89
CA VAL A 440 7.48 -1.75 26.07
C VAL A 440 6.26 -2.68 25.97
N PRO A 441 5.06 -2.21 26.38
CA PRO A 441 3.82 -2.97 26.20
C PRO A 441 3.52 -3.23 24.73
N GLY A 442 3.12 -4.46 24.39
CA GLY A 442 2.78 -4.85 23.02
C GLY A 442 3.95 -5.34 22.16
N VAL A 443 5.21 -5.26 22.65
CA VAL A 443 6.30 -6.08 22.13
C VAL A 443 6.09 -7.50 22.64
N ASP A 444 6.05 -8.49 21.76
CA ASP A 444 5.75 -9.88 22.12
C ASP A 444 7.02 -10.76 22.11
N MET A 445 7.93 -10.50 21.17
CA MET A 445 9.12 -11.31 20.94
C MET A 445 10.35 -10.44 20.65
N VAL A 446 11.51 -10.90 21.11
CA VAL A 446 12.82 -10.34 20.77
C VAL A 446 13.57 -11.34 19.91
N PHE A 447 14.08 -10.88 18.77
CA PHE A 447 14.89 -11.67 17.86
C PHE A 447 16.35 -11.24 17.91
N ILE A 448 17.27 -12.19 17.99
CA ILE A 448 18.70 -11.93 17.93
C ILE A 448 19.19 -12.20 16.51
N GLY A 449 19.69 -11.16 15.85
CA GLY A 449 20.40 -11.23 14.57
C GLY A 449 21.89 -11.47 14.82
N PRO A 450 22.40 -12.72 14.79
CA PRO A 450 23.75 -13.02 15.27
C PRO A 450 24.86 -12.37 14.42
N ASN A 451 24.63 -12.19 13.12
CA ASN A 451 25.62 -11.62 12.20
C ASN A 451 25.81 -10.12 12.45
N ASP A 452 24.72 -9.36 12.49
CA ASP A 452 24.75 -7.92 12.72
C ASP A 452 25.17 -7.59 14.16
N LEU A 453 24.75 -8.41 15.14
CA LEU A 453 25.20 -8.29 16.52
C LEU A 453 26.72 -8.51 16.64
N ALA A 454 27.25 -9.55 15.99
CA ALA A 454 28.68 -9.80 15.94
C ALA A 454 29.43 -8.65 15.27
N LEU A 455 28.93 -8.16 14.14
CA LEU A 455 29.54 -7.02 13.43
C LEU A 455 29.56 -5.75 14.30
N SER A 456 28.47 -5.48 15.04
CA SER A 456 28.36 -4.31 15.90
C SER A 456 29.22 -4.38 17.17
N ILE A 457 29.39 -5.57 17.74
CA ILE A 457 30.13 -5.75 19.00
C ILE A 457 31.61 -6.03 18.75
N LEU A 458 31.91 -6.99 17.87
CA LEU A 458 33.26 -7.51 17.61
C LEU A 458 33.95 -6.81 16.43
N GLY A 459 33.19 -6.15 15.55
CA GLY A 459 33.71 -5.51 14.34
C GLY A 459 33.96 -6.45 13.16
N TYR A 460 33.60 -7.73 13.27
CA TYR A 460 33.71 -8.71 12.18
C TYR A 460 32.57 -9.74 12.20
N VAL A 461 32.42 -10.43 11.07
CA VAL A 461 31.41 -11.48 10.85
C VAL A 461 31.99 -12.53 9.88
N PRO A 462 31.70 -13.84 10.05
CA PRO A 462 30.92 -14.46 11.13
C PRO A 462 31.67 -14.51 12.46
N ALA A 463 30.93 -14.44 13.58
CA ALA A 463 31.48 -14.74 14.91
C ALA A 463 31.96 -16.20 14.98
N LYS A 464 33.00 -16.45 15.78
CA LYS A 464 33.52 -17.79 16.05
C LYS A 464 32.60 -18.56 17.01
N GLY A 465 31.87 -17.83 17.86
CA GLY A 465 30.88 -18.37 18.79
C GLY A 465 31.40 -18.62 20.21
N ASP A 466 32.68 -18.35 20.46
CA ASP A 466 33.35 -18.47 21.75
C ASP A 466 33.73 -17.12 22.36
N GLU A 467 33.48 -16.01 21.63
CA GLU A 467 33.83 -14.67 22.08
C GLU A 467 32.99 -14.24 23.29
N PRO A 468 33.61 -13.96 24.46
CA PRO A 468 32.87 -13.64 25.68
C PRO A 468 31.92 -12.45 25.53
N GLU A 469 32.37 -11.38 24.86
CA GLU A 469 31.56 -10.17 24.65
C GLU A 469 30.27 -10.45 23.86
N PHE A 470 30.32 -11.38 22.90
CA PHE A 470 29.18 -11.79 22.10
C PHE A 470 28.22 -12.69 22.91
N LEU A 471 28.77 -13.64 23.67
CA LEU A 471 27.99 -14.51 24.55
C LEU A 471 27.32 -13.72 25.68
N ASP A 472 28.02 -12.76 26.28
CA ASP A 472 27.50 -11.88 27.33
C ASP A 472 26.36 -11.00 26.78
N ALA A 473 26.50 -10.49 25.55
CA ALA A 473 25.43 -9.74 24.91
C ALA A 473 24.18 -10.59 24.68
N ILE A 474 24.34 -11.82 24.17
CA ILE A 474 23.23 -12.77 24.02
C ILE A 474 22.58 -13.06 25.38
N ALA A 475 23.37 -13.36 26.41
CA ALA A 475 22.89 -13.65 27.75
C ALA A 475 22.12 -12.45 28.35
N LYS A 476 22.61 -11.23 28.15
CA LYS A 476 21.93 -9.99 28.56
C LYS A 476 20.59 -9.81 27.87
N ILE A 477 20.51 -10.04 26.55
CA ILE A 477 19.26 -9.98 25.80
C ILE A 477 18.25 -11.01 26.31
N VAL A 478 18.69 -12.26 26.47
CA VAL A 478 17.85 -13.35 26.99
C VAL A 478 17.32 -13.00 28.37
N ALA A 479 18.19 -12.59 29.30
CA ALA A 479 17.81 -12.24 30.67
C ALA A 479 16.78 -11.11 30.72
N ALA A 480 16.98 -10.04 29.93
CA ALA A 480 16.05 -8.93 29.84
C ALA A 480 14.69 -9.34 29.26
N ALA A 481 14.68 -10.12 28.18
CA ALA A 481 13.44 -10.60 27.57
C ALA A 481 12.65 -11.49 28.54
N ARG A 482 13.33 -12.42 29.25
CA ARG A 482 12.71 -13.27 30.28
C ARG A 482 12.14 -12.46 31.44
N LYS A 483 12.87 -11.46 31.93
CA LYS A 483 12.41 -10.54 33.01
C LYS A 483 11.08 -9.87 32.67
N HIS A 484 10.85 -9.52 31.40
CA HIS A 484 9.63 -8.85 30.94
C HIS A 484 8.61 -9.80 30.28
N GLY A 485 8.80 -11.12 30.39
CA GLY A 485 7.89 -12.12 29.86
C GLY A 485 7.78 -12.13 28.33
N LYS A 486 8.86 -11.77 27.62
CA LYS A 486 8.93 -11.77 26.16
C LYS A 486 9.52 -13.08 25.65
N TRP A 487 9.04 -13.54 24.50
CA TRP A 487 9.65 -14.68 23.82
C TRP A 487 11.01 -14.27 23.23
N VAL A 488 11.95 -15.21 23.19
CA VAL A 488 13.29 -14.98 22.63
C VAL A 488 13.52 -15.92 21.45
N ALA A 489 13.97 -15.32 20.33
CA ALA A 489 14.23 -16.00 19.08
C ALA A 489 15.63 -15.69 18.55
N ARG A 490 16.18 -16.58 17.71
CA ARG A 490 17.40 -16.30 16.96
C ARG A 490 17.45 -17.05 15.63
N LEU A 491 18.37 -16.62 14.76
CA LEU A 491 18.80 -17.39 13.59
C LEU A 491 19.82 -18.46 13.98
N SER A 492 19.70 -19.64 13.36
CA SER A 492 20.66 -20.74 13.41
C SER A 492 20.96 -21.25 12.00
N ASN A 493 22.21 -21.60 11.71
CA ASN A 493 22.65 -21.98 10.36
C ASN A 493 22.57 -23.49 10.07
N SER A 494 22.20 -24.33 11.05
CA SER A 494 22.09 -25.77 10.86
C SER A 494 21.05 -26.38 11.81
N GLY A 495 20.56 -27.58 11.48
CA GLY A 495 19.63 -28.34 12.33
C GLY A 495 20.23 -28.75 13.67
N ALA A 496 21.51 -29.14 13.69
CA ALA A 496 22.22 -29.51 14.92
C ALA A 496 22.30 -28.31 15.89
N LEU A 497 22.78 -27.16 15.41
CA LEU A 497 22.84 -25.93 16.22
C LEU A 497 21.44 -25.44 16.59
N CYS A 498 20.44 -25.60 15.72
CA CYS A 498 19.06 -25.27 16.04
C CYS A 498 18.57 -26.05 17.27
N LYS A 499 18.85 -27.35 17.35
CA LYS A 499 18.50 -28.18 18.51
C LYS A 499 19.15 -27.68 19.80
N GLU A 500 20.43 -27.33 19.77
CA GLU A 500 21.15 -26.78 20.93
C GLU A 500 20.60 -25.40 21.33
N HIS A 501 20.35 -24.52 20.37
CA HIS A 501 19.78 -23.20 20.61
C HIS A 501 18.38 -23.28 21.23
N LEU A 502 17.58 -24.27 20.87
CA LEU A 502 16.26 -24.47 21.45
C LEU A 502 16.28 -24.76 22.96
N ASP A 503 17.43 -25.06 23.57
CA ASP A 503 17.54 -25.16 25.04
C ASP A 503 17.51 -23.79 25.74
N VAL A 504 17.79 -22.71 25.01
CA VAL A 504 17.82 -21.33 25.53
C VAL A 504 16.67 -20.48 24.98
N PHE A 505 16.38 -20.61 23.69
CA PHE A 505 15.41 -19.79 22.95
C PHE A 505 14.05 -20.48 22.83
N ASP A 506 12.96 -19.71 22.83
CA ASP A 506 11.59 -20.25 22.68
C ASP A 506 11.30 -20.72 21.25
N THR A 507 11.97 -20.10 20.28
CA THR A 507 11.89 -20.46 18.87
C THR A 507 13.19 -20.14 18.17
N VAL A 508 13.51 -20.89 17.13
CA VAL A 508 14.69 -20.66 16.29
C VAL A 508 14.27 -20.60 14.84
N ALA A 509 14.79 -19.60 14.12
CA ALA A 509 14.76 -19.60 12.66
C ALA A 509 15.91 -20.51 12.15
N LEU A 510 15.54 -21.68 11.66
CA LEU A 510 16.42 -22.64 11.04
C LEU A 510 16.73 -22.22 9.60
N SER A 511 17.97 -21.80 9.37
CA SER A 511 18.52 -21.53 8.05
C SER A 511 17.76 -20.45 7.25
N TYR A 512 18.14 -20.34 5.98
CA TYR A 512 17.58 -19.46 4.97
C TYR A 512 17.44 -20.27 3.67
N ASP A 513 16.34 -20.11 2.93
CA ASP A 513 16.06 -20.84 1.69
C ASP A 513 17.24 -20.83 0.69
N VAL A 514 17.84 -19.66 0.45
CA VAL A 514 19.00 -19.51 -0.44
C VAL A 514 20.17 -20.37 0.02
N ARG A 515 20.49 -20.31 1.32
CA ARG A 515 21.58 -21.07 1.92
C ARG A 515 21.27 -22.57 1.91
N ALA A 516 20.03 -22.97 2.20
CA ALA A 516 19.62 -24.36 2.19
C ALA A 516 19.80 -24.99 0.80
N ILE A 517 19.40 -24.29 -0.26
CA ILE A 517 19.58 -24.72 -1.64
C ILE A 517 21.07 -24.83 -1.99
N GLN A 518 21.87 -23.80 -1.67
CA GLN A 518 23.32 -23.80 -1.93
C GLN A 518 24.03 -24.94 -1.20
N ASN A 519 23.73 -25.14 0.08
CA ASN A 519 24.33 -26.19 0.91
C ASN A 519 24.04 -27.58 0.35
N TRP A 520 22.79 -27.82 -0.08
CA TRP A 520 22.41 -29.10 -0.67
C TRP A 520 23.20 -29.38 -1.96
N TYR A 521 23.16 -28.45 -2.93
CA TYR A 521 23.89 -28.62 -4.18
C TYR A 521 25.41 -28.74 -3.97
N ALA A 522 26.00 -27.95 -3.08
CA ALA A 522 27.43 -28.02 -2.80
C ALA A 522 27.83 -29.37 -2.20
N THR A 523 27.01 -29.92 -1.30
CA THR A 523 27.25 -31.22 -0.66
C THR A 523 27.14 -32.36 -1.67
N GLU A 524 26.07 -32.40 -2.45
CA GLU A 524 25.85 -33.44 -3.46
C GLU A 524 26.88 -33.36 -4.60
N LEU A 525 27.24 -32.14 -5.03
CA LEU A 525 28.25 -31.95 -6.06
C LEU A 525 29.64 -32.38 -5.59
N LYS A 526 29.97 -32.14 -4.31
CA LYS A 526 31.21 -32.65 -3.72
C LYS A 526 31.19 -34.18 -3.69
N ALA A 527 30.12 -34.79 -3.18
CA ALA A 527 29.98 -36.25 -3.16
C ALA A 527 30.09 -36.88 -4.57
N ALA A 528 29.53 -36.21 -5.59
CA ALA A 528 29.62 -36.67 -6.97
C ALA A 528 31.00 -36.50 -7.61
N ARG A 529 31.81 -35.53 -7.15
CA ARG A 529 33.15 -35.24 -7.69
C ARG A 529 34.29 -35.99 -6.99
N GLY A 530 34.04 -36.56 -5.81
CA GLY A 530 35.07 -37.09 -4.92
C GLY A 530 35.71 -36.00 -4.08
#